data_AF-A0A2W5SZL0-F1
#
_entry.id   AF-A0A2W5SZL0-F1
#
_cell.length_a   1.000
_cell.length_b   1.000
_cell.length_c   1.000
_cell.angle_alpha   90.00
_cell.angle_beta   90.00
_cell.angle_gamma   90.00
#
_symmetry.space_group_name_H-M   'P 1'
#
loop_
_entity.id
_entity.type
_entity.pdbx_description
1 polymer ?
#
loop_
_entity_poly.entity_id
_entity_poly.type
_entity_poly.pdbx_seq_one_letter_code
_entity_poly.pdbx_strand_id
1 'polypeptide(L)'
;MSAIEVRPVTNKKDLEVFLRVPWSIGLDKEKNWVPPLLDDYRKQLDPKKSVFLAHGEAATWTAFKDGKPVGRISAQVDFDFDKTWPQDPKTAFFGFYDCIDDVEVSKALFKVAEDWGRAKGRVRMRGPLTMDSKGEMGVLIEGFDTPSMIGTTWNRPFMDQLILNSGYEKAKDLLGWKYDRNIPMDEFTQKIAKKTRELPNVKIRTMELAHMKREAGIIQDIYNEAWKENWQFTPFTDQELEVIANEYKMFIDEQIAYVAEVDGKPAAMLFAIPDINELIRDFNGELMKNPINLVKMLWRLKFNRPKNIRLIMLGVKNEYRASRKYGALVACLYEEISIRGKKAGYDAGELSWTLEDNHGINRGIERMGAAVYKKWRVYERSL
;
A
#
# COMPACT_ATOMS: atom_id res chain seq x y z
N MET A 1 -16.42 -17.15 31.37
CA MET A 1 -15.89 -16.65 30.07
C MET A 1 -14.73 -17.55 29.70
N SER A 2 -14.64 -18.00 28.44
CA SER A 2 -13.47 -18.77 28.01
C SER A 2 -12.21 -17.90 28.05
N ALA A 3 -11.10 -18.48 28.50
CA ALA A 3 -9.83 -17.74 28.62
C ALA A 3 -9.27 -17.40 27.23
N ILE A 4 -8.83 -16.16 27.06
CA ILE A 4 -8.12 -15.70 25.86
C ILE A 4 -6.64 -16.01 26.06
N GLU A 5 -6.05 -16.74 25.12
CA GLU A 5 -4.63 -17.06 25.13
C GLU A 5 -3.96 -16.42 23.92
N VAL A 6 -2.93 -15.61 24.15
CA VAL A 6 -2.15 -14.98 23.07
C VAL A 6 -0.79 -15.65 22.99
N ARG A 7 -0.50 -16.28 21.83
CA ARG A 7 0.73 -17.06 21.62
C ARG A 7 1.65 -16.36 20.62
N PRO A 8 2.97 -16.27 20.89
CA PRO A 8 3.93 -15.80 19.90
C PRO A 8 4.05 -16.78 18.74
N VAL A 9 4.31 -16.28 17.55
CA VAL A 9 4.62 -17.08 16.36
C VAL A 9 6.11 -17.38 16.36
N THR A 10 6.47 -18.65 16.56
CA THR A 10 7.88 -19.05 16.77
C THR A 10 8.42 -19.97 15.68
N ASN A 11 7.54 -20.55 14.89
CA ASN A 11 7.90 -21.53 13.87
C ASN A 11 6.97 -21.43 12.65
N LYS A 12 7.29 -22.21 11.61
CA LYS A 12 6.52 -22.20 10.35
C LYS A 12 5.05 -22.61 10.52
N LYS A 13 4.74 -23.53 11.43
CA LYS A 13 3.36 -23.97 11.67
C LYS A 13 2.55 -22.85 12.33
N ASP A 14 3.14 -22.17 13.32
CA ASP A 14 2.52 -21.00 13.94
C ASP A 14 2.29 -19.89 12.91
N LEU A 15 3.25 -19.67 12.00
CA LEU A 15 3.15 -18.67 10.96
C LEU A 15 1.97 -18.95 10.01
N GLU A 16 1.77 -20.21 9.61
CA GLU A 16 0.61 -20.57 8.78
C GLU A 16 -0.72 -20.33 9.51
N VAL A 17 -0.78 -20.60 10.83
CA VAL A 17 -1.98 -20.29 11.63
C VAL A 17 -2.21 -18.79 11.69
N PHE A 18 -1.17 -18.00 11.97
CA PHE A 18 -1.22 -16.53 12.00
C PHE A 18 -1.71 -15.96 10.66
N LEU A 19 -1.14 -16.41 9.55
CA LEU A 19 -1.54 -15.95 8.22
C LEU A 19 -2.98 -16.36 7.87
N ARG A 20 -3.48 -17.48 8.41
CA ARG A 20 -4.84 -17.99 8.16
C ARG A 20 -5.90 -17.45 9.14
N VAL A 21 -5.55 -16.55 10.05
CA VAL A 21 -6.54 -15.92 10.95
C VAL A 21 -7.70 -15.24 10.19
N PRO A 22 -7.47 -14.45 9.11
CA PRO A 22 -8.56 -13.85 8.31
C PRO A 22 -9.66 -14.85 7.91
N TRP A 23 -9.27 -16.05 7.47
CA TRP A 23 -10.19 -17.14 7.14
C TRP A 23 -10.88 -17.71 8.37
N SER A 24 -10.12 -17.89 9.45
CA SER A 24 -10.64 -18.46 10.70
C SER A 24 -11.73 -17.59 11.33
N ILE A 25 -11.63 -16.26 11.18
CA ILE A 25 -12.64 -15.29 11.65
C ILE A 25 -13.72 -14.99 10.59
N GLY A 26 -13.64 -15.64 9.43
CA GLY A 26 -14.66 -15.65 8.38
C GLY A 26 -14.61 -14.49 7.38
N LEU A 27 -13.46 -13.84 7.17
CA LEU A 27 -13.33 -12.80 6.14
C LEU A 27 -13.52 -13.34 4.72
N ASP A 28 -13.26 -14.62 4.49
CA ASP A 28 -13.51 -15.32 3.22
C ASP A 28 -14.98 -15.34 2.79
N LYS A 29 -15.90 -15.13 3.74
CA LYS A 29 -17.35 -15.02 3.48
C LYS A 29 -17.76 -13.61 3.06
N GLU A 30 -16.88 -12.62 3.19
CA GLU A 30 -17.18 -11.23 2.89
C GLU A 30 -17.07 -10.97 1.38
N LYS A 31 -18.14 -10.45 0.78
CA LYS A 31 -18.20 -10.18 -0.67
C LYS A 31 -17.10 -9.23 -1.14
N ASN A 32 -16.69 -8.27 -0.32
CA ASN A 32 -15.72 -7.25 -0.72
C ASN A 32 -14.31 -7.50 -0.20
N TRP A 33 -14.10 -8.57 0.56
CA TRP A 33 -12.75 -9.00 0.90
C TRP A 33 -12.17 -9.84 -0.25
N VAL A 34 -10.95 -9.50 -0.66
CA VAL A 34 -10.14 -10.31 -1.59
C VAL A 34 -8.97 -10.87 -0.78
N PRO A 35 -8.78 -12.20 -0.74
CA PRO A 35 -7.66 -12.77 0.00
C PRO A 35 -6.32 -12.29 -0.56
N PRO A 36 -5.42 -11.74 0.29
CA PRO A 36 -4.08 -11.38 -0.14
C PRO A 36 -3.26 -12.64 -0.47
N LEU A 37 -2.24 -12.49 -1.32
CA LEU A 37 -1.30 -13.57 -1.60
C LEU A 37 -0.44 -13.83 -0.36
N LEU A 38 -0.63 -14.97 0.28
CA LEU A 38 0.12 -15.37 1.47
C LEU A 38 1.59 -15.64 1.16
N ASP A 39 1.94 -15.91 -0.10
CA ASP A 39 3.32 -16.03 -0.55
C ASP A 39 4.14 -14.76 -0.21
N ASP A 40 3.56 -13.59 -0.42
CA ASP A 40 4.20 -12.29 -0.13
C ASP A 40 4.36 -12.08 1.37
N TYR A 41 3.30 -12.34 2.15
CA TYR A 41 3.37 -12.22 3.61
C TYR A 41 4.33 -13.22 4.25
N ARG A 42 4.42 -14.46 3.74
CA ARG A 42 5.44 -15.42 4.18
C ARG A 42 6.83 -14.91 3.92
N LYS A 43 7.07 -14.28 2.76
CA LYS A 43 8.37 -13.68 2.43
C LYS A 43 8.70 -12.51 3.37
N GLN A 44 7.74 -11.62 3.62
CA GLN A 44 7.92 -10.47 4.52
C GLN A 44 8.20 -10.88 5.98
N LEU A 45 7.70 -12.04 6.41
CA LEU A 45 7.90 -12.56 7.77
C LEU A 45 9.00 -13.64 7.86
N ASP A 46 9.69 -13.95 6.75
CA ASP A 46 10.83 -14.89 6.74
C ASP A 46 12.13 -14.11 7.03
N PRO A 47 12.84 -14.40 8.13
CA PRO A 47 14.08 -13.71 8.49
C PRO A 47 15.19 -13.78 7.42
N LYS A 48 15.13 -14.74 6.49
CA LYS A 48 16.11 -14.89 5.42
C LYS A 48 15.74 -14.18 4.12
N LYS A 49 14.48 -13.77 3.97
CA LYS A 49 13.95 -13.22 2.70
C LYS A 49 13.33 -11.85 2.84
N SER A 50 12.94 -11.47 4.05
CA SER A 50 12.33 -10.18 4.33
C SER A 50 13.36 -9.07 4.14
N VAL A 51 13.00 -8.08 3.32
CA VAL A 51 13.82 -6.88 3.17
C VAL A 51 13.68 -5.99 4.40
N PHE A 52 12.48 -5.90 4.97
CA PHE A 52 12.23 -5.14 6.20
C PHE A 52 13.11 -5.62 7.37
N LEU A 53 13.24 -6.93 7.57
CA LEU A 53 14.03 -7.49 8.67
C LEU A 53 15.55 -7.26 8.53
N ALA A 54 16.02 -6.71 7.40
CA ALA A 54 17.41 -6.27 7.27
C ALA A 54 17.67 -4.93 7.99
N HIS A 55 16.63 -4.11 8.20
CA HIS A 55 16.71 -2.79 8.84
C HIS A 55 15.66 -2.59 9.93
N GLY A 56 14.99 -3.65 10.37
CA GLY A 56 13.95 -3.60 11.37
C GLY A 56 13.83 -4.89 12.16
N GLU A 57 13.08 -4.82 13.25
CA GLU A 57 12.73 -5.98 14.07
C GLU A 57 11.22 -6.14 14.09
N ALA A 58 10.71 -7.37 14.05
CA ALA A 58 9.29 -7.64 14.16
C ALA A 58 9.01 -8.86 15.04
N ALA A 59 7.83 -8.88 15.65
CA ALA A 59 7.27 -10.02 16.32
C ALA A 59 5.77 -10.12 16.00
N THR A 60 5.24 -11.34 16.03
CA THR A 60 3.85 -11.62 15.66
C THR A 60 3.19 -12.55 16.67
N TRP A 61 1.90 -12.36 16.91
CA TRP A 61 1.12 -13.13 17.86
C TRP A 61 -0.25 -13.51 17.30
N THR A 62 -0.76 -14.65 17.76
CA THR A 62 -2.12 -15.13 17.47
C THR A 62 -2.90 -15.27 18.77
N ALA A 63 -4.11 -14.72 18.81
CA ALA A 63 -5.06 -14.92 19.90
C ALA A 63 -5.92 -16.16 19.66
N PHE A 64 -6.11 -16.96 20.71
CA PHE A 64 -6.93 -18.15 20.73
C PHE A 64 -8.03 -18.02 21.77
N LYS A 65 -9.23 -18.49 21.43
CA LYS A 65 -10.37 -18.64 22.34
C LYS A 65 -10.98 -20.02 22.08
N ASP A 66 -11.09 -20.83 23.13
CA ASP A 66 -11.54 -22.23 23.03
C ASP A 66 -10.72 -23.06 22.02
N GLY A 67 -9.40 -22.84 21.99
CA GLY A 67 -8.47 -23.51 21.08
C GLY A 67 -8.54 -23.06 19.62
N LYS A 68 -9.45 -22.15 19.26
CA LYS A 68 -9.60 -21.62 17.90
C LYS A 68 -8.88 -20.28 17.75
N PRO A 69 -8.17 -20.04 16.64
CA PRO A 69 -7.58 -18.73 16.35
C PRO A 69 -8.69 -17.71 16.10
N VAL A 70 -8.68 -16.61 16.86
CA VAL A 70 -9.71 -15.56 16.86
C VAL A 70 -9.15 -14.16 16.62
N GLY A 71 -7.84 -14.02 16.51
CA GLY A 71 -7.22 -12.77 16.12
C GLY A 71 -5.71 -12.87 15.96
N ARG A 72 -5.11 -11.83 15.38
CA ARG A 72 -3.68 -11.70 15.15
C ARG A 72 -3.22 -10.25 15.28
N ILE A 73 -1.95 -10.07 15.58
CA ILE A 73 -1.28 -8.77 15.56
C ILE A 73 0.22 -8.97 15.32
N SER A 74 0.85 -8.00 14.68
CA SER A 74 2.30 -7.84 14.64
C SER A 74 2.70 -6.54 15.33
N ALA A 75 3.91 -6.53 15.89
CA ALA A 75 4.57 -5.32 16.35
C ALA A 75 5.96 -5.27 15.73
N GLN A 76 6.41 -4.07 15.37
CA GLN A 76 7.69 -3.91 14.72
C GLN A 76 8.36 -2.58 15.05
N VAL A 77 9.66 -2.55 14.85
CA VAL A 77 10.54 -1.40 15.00
C VAL A 77 11.27 -1.22 13.68
N ASP A 78 11.15 -0.03 13.10
CA ASP A 78 11.83 0.31 11.85
C ASP A 78 12.99 1.27 12.15
N PHE A 79 14.22 0.80 12.00
CA PHE A 79 15.40 1.62 12.26
C PHE A 79 15.65 2.65 11.16
N ASP A 80 15.14 2.44 9.95
CA ASP A 80 15.25 3.43 8.88
C ASP A 80 14.24 4.55 9.06
N PHE A 81 13.06 4.26 9.61
CA PHE A 81 12.15 5.28 10.12
C PHE A 81 12.81 6.15 11.20
N ASP A 82 13.44 5.54 12.21
CA ASP A 82 14.12 6.29 13.29
C ASP A 82 15.22 7.22 12.74
N LYS A 83 16.00 6.76 11.74
CA LYS A 83 17.03 7.58 11.09
C LYS A 83 16.43 8.74 10.30
N THR A 84 15.30 8.51 9.64
CA THR A 84 14.63 9.51 8.79
C THR A 84 13.89 10.55 9.63
N TRP A 85 13.36 10.14 10.79
CA TRP A 85 12.56 10.97 11.70
C TRP A 85 13.15 10.98 13.12
N PRO A 86 14.38 11.51 13.32
CA PRO A 86 15.03 11.50 14.63
C PRO A 86 14.28 12.29 15.72
N GLN A 87 13.34 13.15 15.32
CA GLN A 87 12.45 13.92 16.18
C GLN A 87 11.17 13.17 16.58
N ASP A 88 10.82 12.06 15.92
CA ASP A 88 9.65 11.25 16.28
C ASP A 88 9.94 10.46 17.58
N PRO A 89 8.95 10.31 18.49
CA PRO A 89 9.20 9.83 19.86
C PRO A 89 9.40 8.31 19.93
N LYS A 90 10.50 7.78 19.35
CA LYS A 90 10.89 6.36 19.37
C LYS A 90 9.69 5.43 19.21
N THR A 91 9.01 5.55 18.07
CA THR A 91 7.77 4.84 17.78
C THR A 91 8.05 3.35 17.47
N ALA A 92 7.24 2.47 18.07
CA ALA A 92 6.98 1.13 17.56
C ALA A 92 5.77 1.17 16.63
N PHE A 93 5.70 0.26 15.69
CA PHE A 93 4.55 0.10 14.82
C PHE A 93 3.81 -1.20 15.13
N PHE A 94 2.53 -1.25 14.80
CA PHE A 94 1.77 -2.49 14.76
C PHE A 94 1.18 -2.70 13.37
N GLY A 95 0.88 -3.95 13.02
CA GLY A 95 0.34 -4.34 11.72
C GLY A 95 -0.34 -5.71 11.78
N PHE A 96 -0.75 -6.26 10.63
CA PHE A 96 -1.40 -7.59 10.57
C PHE A 96 -2.48 -7.78 11.65
N TYR A 97 -3.25 -6.72 11.93
CA TYR A 97 -4.21 -6.72 13.01
C TYR A 97 -5.61 -7.08 12.48
N ASP A 98 -6.10 -8.23 12.90
CA ASP A 98 -7.43 -8.74 12.58
C ASP A 98 -7.94 -9.51 13.80
N CYS A 99 -9.21 -9.33 14.20
CA CYS A 99 -9.84 -10.18 15.20
C CYS A 99 -11.36 -10.27 15.01
N ILE A 100 -11.99 -11.17 15.75
CA ILE A 100 -13.44 -11.17 15.93
C ILE A 100 -13.91 -9.88 16.63
N ASP A 101 -15.22 -9.61 16.57
CA ASP A 101 -15.86 -8.48 17.27
C ASP A 101 -15.91 -8.73 18.80
N ASP A 102 -14.74 -8.64 19.43
CA ASP A 102 -14.54 -8.90 20.86
C ASP A 102 -13.44 -7.96 21.39
N VAL A 103 -13.85 -6.98 22.19
CA VAL A 103 -12.96 -5.96 22.77
C VAL A 103 -11.87 -6.60 23.64
N GLU A 104 -12.15 -7.70 24.32
CA GLU A 104 -11.17 -8.33 25.20
C GLU A 104 -10.10 -9.07 24.39
N VAL A 105 -10.46 -9.63 23.23
CA VAL A 105 -9.48 -10.18 22.27
C VAL A 105 -8.59 -9.08 21.71
N SER A 106 -9.19 -7.95 21.31
CA SER A 106 -8.44 -6.78 20.83
C SER A 106 -7.45 -6.27 21.86
N LYS A 107 -7.89 -6.02 23.10
CA LYS A 107 -7.03 -5.54 24.19
C LYS A 107 -5.91 -6.51 24.51
N ALA A 108 -6.17 -7.81 24.50
CA ALA A 108 -5.15 -8.83 24.73
C ALA A 108 -4.06 -8.83 23.64
N LEU A 109 -4.46 -8.66 22.37
CA LEU A 109 -3.52 -8.51 21.24
C LEU A 109 -2.69 -7.23 21.35
N PHE A 110 -3.32 -6.08 21.60
CA PHE A 110 -2.60 -4.83 21.78
C PHE A 110 -1.65 -4.89 22.97
N LYS A 111 -2.07 -5.47 24.09
CA LYS A 111 -1.22 -5.60 25.28
C LYS A 111 0.12 -6.28 24.96
N VAL A 112 0.13 -7.41 24.23
CA VAL A 112 1.39 -8.10 23.92
C VAL A 112 2.27 -7.31 22.95
N ALA A 113 1.67 -6.59 22.00
CA ALA A 113 2.39 -5.73 21.06
C ALA A 113 3.01 -4.52 21.78
N GLU A 114 2.23 -3.87 22.65
CA GLU A 114 2.67 -2.75 23.47
C GLU A 114 3.80 -3.16 24.43
N ASP A 115 3.65 -4.28 25.15
CA ASP A 115 4.68 -4.80 26.05
C ASP A 115 5.98 -5.13 25.31
N TRP A 116 5.88 -5.69 24.10
CA TRP A 116 7.04 -5.90 23.22
C TRP A 116 7.69 -4.58 22.81
N GLY A 117 6.89 -3.58 22.42
CA GLY A 117 7.38 -2.23 22.09
C GLY A 117 8.12 -1.58 23.27
N ARG A 118 7.54 -1.61 24.48
CA ARG A 118 8.18 -1.12 25.71
C ARG A 118 9.51 -1.81 25.99
N ALA A 119 9.56 -3.13 25.82
CA ALA A 119 10.79 -3.91 25.98
C ALA A 119 11.88 -3.51 24.96
N LYS A 120 11.50 -2.96 23.80
CA LYS A 120 12.41 -2.39 22.79
C LYS A 120 12.73 -0.90 23.02
N GLY A 121 12.35 -0.35 24.17
CA GLY A 121 12.61 1.05 24.54
C GLY A 121 11.76 2.06 23.77
N ARG A 122 10.60 1.62 23.27
CA ARG A 122 9.66 2.45 22.48
C ARG A 122 8.64 3.09 23.43
N VAL A 123 8.28 4.35 23.14
CA VAL A 123 7.37 5.14 24.00
C VAL A 123 6.06 5.49 23.30
N ARG A 124 5.90 5.07 22.05
CA ARG A 124 4.70 5.23 21.24
C ARG A 124 4.46 3.99 20.40
N MET A 125 3.20 3.66 20.15
CA MET A 125 2.80 2.66 19.18
C MET A 125 1.87 3.27 18.12
N ARG A 126 2.16 3.06 16.83
CA ARG A 126 1.41 3.62 15.69
C ARG A 126 1.06 2.54 14.65
N GLY A 127 -0.13 2.59 14.04
CA GLY A 127 -0.53 1.60 13.04
C GLY A 127 -2.03 1.55 12.75
N PRO A 128 -2.50 0.57 11.96
CA PRO A 128 -1.71 -0.54 11.45
C PRO A 128 -0.86 -0.17 10.21
N LEU A 129 0.35 -0.74 10.15
CA LEU A 129 1.23 -0.82 8.99
C LEU A 129 1.75 -2.24 8.86
N THR A 130 1.59 -2.87 7.70
CA THR A 130 2.16 -4.19 7.43
C THR A 130 3.66 -4.04 7.17
N MET A 131 4.46 -4.34 8.19
CA MET A 131 5.91 -4.12 8.29
C MET A 131 6.30 -2.64 8.31
N ASP A 132 6.10 -1.89 7.23
CA ASP A 132 6.50 -0.49 7.14
C ASP A 132 5.46 0.37 6.40
N SER A 133 5.80 1.64 6.18
CA SER A 133 4.94 2.60 5.48
C SER A 133 4.77 2.35 3.98
N LYS A 134 5.55 1.43 3.41
CA LYS A 134 5.53 1.05 1.99
C LYS A 134 4.66 -0.20 1.75
N GLY A 135 4.32 -0.92 2.83
CA GLY A 135 3.34 -1.99 2.86
C GLY A 135 1.89 -1.51 2.94
N GLU A 136 1.02 -2.40 3.42
CA GLU A 136 -0.39 -2.10 3.65
C GLU A 136 -0.59 -1.17 4.85
N MET A 137 -1.41 -0.13 4.73
CA MET A 137 -1.57 0.88 5.78
C MET A 137 -3.05 1.15 6.10
N GLY A 138 -3.32 1.25 7.41
CA GLY A 138 -4.58 1.72 7.96
C GLY A 138 -5.71 0.69 7.99
N VAL A 139 -6.70 0.96 8.84
CA VAL A 139 -7.98 0.24 8.92
C VAL A 139 -8.98 0.95 8.03
N LEU A 140 -9.68 0.23 7.16
CA LEU A 140 -10.79 0.75 6.37
C LEU A 140 -11.92 1.20 7.31
N ILE A 141 -12.33 2.47 7.20
CA ILE A 141 -13.40 3.08 7.99
C ILE A 141 -14.57 3.58 7.14
N GLU A 142 -14.36 3.80 5.84
CA GLU A 142 -15.42 4.17 4.87
C GLU A 142 -15.18 3.45 3.53
N GLY A 143 -16.25 3.09 2.82
CA GLY A 143 -16.18 2.43 1.50
C GLY A 143 -16.18 0.89 1.52
N PHE A 144 -16.89 0.27 2.47
CA PHE A 144 -17.00 -1.19 2.62
C PHE A 144 -17.77 -1.89 1.49
N ASP A 145 -18.49 -1.13 0.66
CA ASP A 145 -19.36 -1.59 -0.44
C ASP A 145 -18.60 -2.03 -1.70
N THR A 146 -17.29 -1.76 -1.77
CA THR A 146 -16.42 -2.13 -2.89
C THR A 146 -15.23 -2.99 -2.43
N PRO A 147 -14.70 -3.90 -3.29
CA PRO A 147 -13.49 -4.66 -2.98
C PRO A 147 -12.26 -3.79 -2.70
N SER A 148 -11.25 -4.33 -2.02
CA SER A 148 -9.92 -3.71 -1.97
C SER A 148 -9.19 -3.85 -3.29
N MET A 149 -8.46 -2.81 -3.67
CA MET A 149 -7.47 -2.86 -4.75
C MET A 149 -6.17 -3.48 -4.23
N ILE A 150 -5.33 -3.98 -5.14
CA ILE A 150 -4.02 -4.54 -4.82
C ILE A 150 -3.24 -3.66 -3.83
N GLY A 151 -2.77 -4.24 -2.73
CA GLY A 151 -1.99 -3.56 -1.71
C GLY A 151 -2.75 -2.54 -0.85
N THR A 152 -4.10 -2.59 -0.85
CA THR A 152 -4.92 -1.88 0.14
C THR A 152 -5.66 -2.84 1.06
N THR A 153 -5.91 -2.39 2.29
CA THR A 153 -6.57 -3.23 3.30
C THR A 153 -8.08 -3.23 3.12
N TRP A 154 -8.69 -4.36 3.49
CA TRP A 154 -10.12 -4.48 3.73
C TRP A 154 -10.31 -5.26 5.02
N ASN A 155 -11.13 -4.71 5.92
CA ASN A 155 -11.46 -5.29 7.21
C ASN A 155 -12.96 -5.12 7.48
N ARG A 156 -13.46 -5.75 8.54
CA ARG A 156 -14.86 -5.55 8.96
C ARG A 156 -15.07 -4.18 9.61
N PRO A 157 -16.29 -3.61 9.55
CA PRO A 157 -16.56 -2.25 10.06
C PRO A 157 -16.26 -2.02 11.53
N PHE A 158 -16.39 -3.04 12.39
CA PHE A 158 -16.18 -2.90 13.83
C PHE A 158 -14.70 -2.66 14.22
N MET A 159 -13.75 -2.86 13.30
CA MET A 159 -12.31 -2.80 13.63
C MET A 159 -11.86 -1.42 14.11
N ASP A 160 -12.43 -0.33 13.58
CA ASP A 160 -12.19 1.04 14.08
C ASP A 160 -12.52 1.13 15.58
N GLN A 161 -13.73 0.69 15.94
CA GLN A 161 -14.20 0.76 17.31
C GLN A 161 -13.39 -0.12 18.27
N LEU A 162 -12.88 -1.28 17.82
CA LEU A 162 -12.02 -2.13 18.64
C LEU A 162 -10.68 -1.47 18.97
N ILE A 163 -10.08 -0.75 18.01
CA ILE A 163 -8.83 -0.02 18.22
C ILE A 163 -9.05 1.16 19.17
N LEU A 164 -10.11 1.94 18.96
CA LEU A 164 -10.51 3.04 19.85
C LEU A 164 -10.76 2.53 21.28
N ASN A 165 -11.49 1.42 21.44
CA ASN A 165 -11.76 0.79 22.74
C ASN A 165 -10.51 0.17 23.40
N SER A 166 -9.42 0.02 22.64
CA SER A 166 -8.11 -0.40 23.14
C SER A 166 -7.25 0.79 23.60
N GLY A 167 -7.78 2.02 23.53
CA GLY A 167 -7.15 3.23 24.05
C GLY A 167 -6.27 3.97 23.04
N TYR A 168 -6.38 3.63 21.76
CA TYR A 168 -5.70 4.33 20.67
C TYR A 168 -6.56 5.50 20.17
N GLU A 169 -5.89 6.52 19.62
CA GLU A 169 -6.52 7.67 19.00
C GLU A 169 -6.12 7.80 17.52
N LYS A 170 -6.84 8.61 16.76
CA LYS A 170 -6.52 8.86 15.35
C LYS A 170 -5.14 9.53 15.22
N ALA A 171 -4.27 8.94 14.40
CA ALA A 171 -3.02 9.57 13.97
C ALA A 171 -3.17 10.29 12.61
N LYS A 172 -3.78 9.62 11.63
CA LYS A 172 -3.93 10.13 10.27
C LYS A 172 -5.00 9.36 9.50
N ASP A 173 -5.81 10.06 8.73
CA ASP A 173 -6.66 9.42 7.70
C ASP A 173 -5.96 9.41 6.33
N LEU A 174 -6.18 8.32 5.60
CA LEU A 174 -5.69 8.08 4.25
C LEU A 174 -6.90 8.02 3.32
N LEU A 175 -6.81 8.71 2.19
CA LEU A 175 -7.90 8.77 1.20
C LEU A 175 -7.60 7.87 0.00
N GLY A 176 -8.61 7.13 -0.43
CA GLY A 176 -8.66 6.42 -1.69
C GLY A 176 -9.60 7.12 -2.65
N TRP A 177 -9.09 7.47 -3.82
CA TRP A 177 -9.83 8.16 -4.86
C TRP A 177 -10.15 7.21 -5.98
N LYS A 178 -11.42 7.18 -6.41
CA LYS A 178 -11.85 6.41 -7.57
C LYS A 178 -11.95 7.33 -8.78
N TYR A 179 -11.27 6.93 -9.84
CA TYR A 179 -11.34 7.53 -11.16
C TYR A 179 -12.18 6.62 -12.08
N ASP A 180 -13.08 7.21 -12.86
CA ASP A 180 -13.86 6.52 -13.90
C ASP A 180 -13.53 7.15 -15.26
N ARG A 181 -13.21 6.32 -16.26
CA ARG A 181 -12.82 6.78 -17.61
C ARG A 181 -13.86 7.64 -18.33
N ASN A 182 -15.12 7.59 -17.88
CA ASN A 182 -16.23 8.32 -18.47
C ASN A 182 -16.40 9.70 -17.84
N ILE A 183 -15.75 9.97 -16.69
CA ILE A 183 -15.75 11.28 -16.07
C ILE A 183 -14.60 12.09 -16.70
N PRO A 184 -14.90 13.22 -17.37
CA PRO A 184 -13.86 14.03 -17.96
C PRO A 184 -13.07 14.78 -16.88
N MET A 185 -11.76 14.89 -17.11
CA MET A 185 -10.91 15.86 -16.42
C MET A 185 -11.40 17.29 -16.70
N ASP A 186 -11.22 18.22 -15.77
CA ASP A 186 -11.63 19.60 -16.00
C ASP A 186 -10.83 20.28 -17.15
N GLU A 187 -11.48 21.19 -17.88
CA GLU A 187 -10.88 21.82 -19.07
C GLU A 187 -9.60 22.61 -18.76
N PHE A 188 -9.48 23.19 -17.57
CA PHE A 188 -8.33 24.01 -17.22
C PHE A 188 -7.10 23.12 -17.03
N THR A 189 -7.25 21.99 -16.33
CA THR A 189 -6.20 21.00 -16.16
C THR A 189 -5.79 20.38 -17.50
N GLN A 190 -6.74 20.05 -18.38
CA GLN A 190 -6.43 19.58 -19.75
C GLN A 190 -5.62 20.61 -20.55
N LYS A 191 -6.03 21.89 -20.54
CA LYS A 191 -5.30 22.96 -21.25
C LYS A 191 -3.87 23.12 -20.74
N ILE A 192 -3.66 23.02 -19.43
CA ILE A 192 -2.33 23.09 -18.81
C ILE A 192 -1.48 21.86 -19.15
N ALA A 193 -2.06 20.66 -19.10
CA ALA A 193 -1.41 19.41 -19.45
C ALA A 193 -0.92 19.45 -20.90
N LYS A 194 -1.78 19.87 -21.83
CA LYS A 194 -1.44 20.03 -23.25
C LYS A 194 -0.29 21.02 -23.47
N LYS A 195 -0.39 22.23 -22.91
CA LYS A 195 0.68 23.25 -23.02
C LYS A 195 2.02 22.76 -22.50
N THR A 196 2.00 22.02 -21.39
CA THR A 196 3.22 21.51 -20.76
C THR A 196 3.81 20.36 -21.56
N ARG A 197 2.97 19.49 -22.15
CA ARG A 197 3.40 18.40 -23.06
C ARG A 197 4.01 18.94 -24.36
N GLU A 198 3.51 20.08 -24.85
CA GLU A 198 4.01 20.72 -26.09
C GLU A 198 5.34 21.48 -25.90
N LEU A 199 5.87 21.57 -24.67
CA LEU A 199 7.20 22.12 -24.45
C LEU A 199 8.26 21.26 -25.16
N PRO A 200 9.18 21.85 -25.95
CA PRO A 200 10.09 21.10 -26.81
C PRO A 200 11.06 20.20 -26.04
N ASN A 201 11.27 20.47 -24.75
CA ASN A 201 12.19 19.74 -23.90
C ASN A 201 11.50 18.79 -22.91
N VAL A 202 10.17 18.66 -22.97
CA VAL A 202 9.40 17.71 -22.16
C VAL A 202 9.12 16.46 -23.00
N LYS A 203 9.47 15.29 -22.46
CA LYS A 203 9.21 14.01 -23.12
C LYS A 203 8.63 13.02 -22.11
N ILE A 204 7.53 12.36 -22.47
CA ILE A 204 6.97 11.25 -21.67
C ILE A 204 7.29 9.94 -22.37
N ARG A 205 8.07 9.08 -21.72
CA ARG A 205 8.42 7.75 -22.24
C ARG A 205 7.91 6.65 -21.32
N THR A 206 7.50 5.53 -21.91
CA THR A 206 7.22 4.31 -21.14
C THR A 206 8.48 3.83 -20.42
N MET A 207 8.29 3.17 -19.28
CA MET A 207 9.36 2.40 -18.67
C MET A 207 9.75 1.24 -19.59
N GLU A 208 11.04 0.91 -19.62
CA GLU A 208 11.57 -0.15 -20.46
C GLU A 208 11.78 -1.42 -19.61
N LEU A 209 10.88 -2.40 -19.73
CA LEU A 209 10.94 -3.63 -18.90
C LEU A 209 12.19 -4.49 -19.16
N ALA A 210 12.86 -4.29 -20.29
CA ALA A 210 14.16 -4.90 -20.56
C ALA A 210 15.29 -4.32 -19.69
N HIS A 211 15.10 -3.08 -19.20
CA HIS A 211 16.07 -2.32 -18.42
C HIS A 211 15.56 -1.99 -17.01
N MET A 212 14.82 -2.91 -16.38
CA MET A 212 14.17 -2.68 -15.09
C MET A 212 15.08 -2.18 -13.98
N LYS A 213 16.34 -2.60 -13.91
CA LYS A 213 17.28 -2.09 -12.90
C LYS A 213 17.53 -0.58 -13.05
N ARG A 214 17.63 -0.09 -14.29
CA ARG A 214 17.76 1.34 -14.60
C ARG A 214 16.48 2.08 -14.25
N GLU A 215 15.32 1.55 -14.66
CA GLU A 215 14.02 2.18 -14.36
C GLU A 215 13.74 2.21 -12.85
N ALA A 216 14.08 1.15 -12.12
CA ALA A 216 13.98 1.08 -10.67
C ALA A 216 14.83 2.18 -9.99
N GLY A 217 16.08 2.38 -10.44
CA GLY A 217 16.92 3.48 -9.94
C GLY A 217 16.31 4.86 -10.19
N ILE A 218 15.69 5.08 -11.35
CA ILE A 218 14.98 6.33 -11.66
C ILE A 218 13.77 6.53 -10.74
N ILE A 219 13.00 5.46 -10.50
CA ILE A 219 11.84 5.48 -9.60
C ILE A 219 12.27 5.83 -8.17
N GLN A 220 13.31 5.18 -7.64
CA GLN A 220 13.85 5.46 -6.30
C GLN A 220 14.31 6.91 -6.18
N ASP A 221 15.08 7.40 -7.15
CA ASP A 221 15.58 8.78 -7.15
C ASP A 221 14.43 9.81 -7.11
N ILE A 222 13.42 9.62 -7.96
CA ILE A 222 12.24 10.51 -7.96
C ILE A 222 11.42 10.34 -6.68
N TYR A 223 11.22 9.11 -6.19
CA TYR A 223 10.47 8.84 -4.95
C TYR A 223 11.15 9.51 -3.75
N ASN A 224 12.44 9.23 -3.55
CA ASN A 224 13.20 9.75 -2.43
C ASN A 224 13.25 11.28 -2.41
N GLU A 225 13.28 11.94 -3.57
CA GLU A 225 13.26 13.40 -3.63
C GLU A 225 11.85 13.99 -3.48
N ALA A 226 10.83 13.39 -4.12
CA ALA A 226 9.48 13.94 -4.16
C ALA A 226 8.66 13.66 -2.89
N TRP A 227 8.98 12.61 -2.14
CA TRP A 227 8.21 12.14 -0.99
C TRP A 227 8.89 12.38 0.36
N LYS A 228 10.12 12.92 0.40
CA LYS A 228 10.90 13.10 1.65
C LYS A 228 10.21 13.88 2.79
N GLU A 229 9.24 14.73 2.45
CA GLU A 229 8.48 15.52 3.42
C GLU A 229 7.15 14.87 3.81
N ASN A 230 6.76 13.76 3.17
CA ASN A 230 5.49 13.08 3.47
C ASN A 230 5.56 12.40 4.83
N TRP A 231 4.44 12.45 5.57
CA TRP A 231 4.30 11.75 6.84
C TRP A 231 4.58 10.26 6.69
N GLN A 232 5.42 9.71 7.57
CA GLN A 232 5.90 8.33 7.55
C GLN A 232 6.73 7.91 6.33
N PHE A 233 7.26 8.85 5.55
CA PHE A 233 8.20 8.52 4.49
C PHE A 233 9.45 7.80 5.04
N THR A 234 9.86 6.73 4.36
CA THR A 234 11.19 6.13 4.50
C THR A 234 11.78 5.97 3.10
N PRO A 235 13.08 6.25 2.89
CA PRO A 235 13.70 6.14 1.58
C PRO A 235 13.75 4.67 1.13
N PHE A 236 13.57 4.43 -0.17
CA PHE A 236 13.79 3.10 -0.72
C PHE A 236 15.28 2.73 -0.65
N THR A 237 15.58 1.53 -0.16
CA THR A 237 16.91 0.94 -0.19
C THR A 237 17.18 0.22 -1.53
N ASP A 238 18.45 -0.04 -1.84
CA ASP A 238 18.84 -0.76 -3.06
C ASP A 238 18.29 -2.20 -3.10
N GLN A 239 18.11 -2.83 -1.94
CA GLN A 239 17.55 -4.19 -1.84
C GLN A 239 16.04 -4.19 -2.14
N GLU A 240 15.32 -3.19 -1.64
CA GLU A 240 13.89 -3.03 -1.96
C GLU A 240 13.68 -2.79 -3.45
N LEU A 241 14.58 -2.04 -4.08
CA LEU A 241 14.56 -1.85 -5.53
C LEU A 241 14.73 -3.14 -6.32
N GLU A 242 15.61 -4.03 -5.88
CA GLU A 242 15.81 -5.32 -6.55
C GLU A 242 14.55 -6.19 -6.48
N VAL A 243 13.84 -6.16 -5.34
CA VAL A 243 12.55 -6.81 -5.19
C VAL A 243 11.51 -6.20 -6.15
N ILE A 244 11.40 -4.88 -6.21
CA ILE A 244 10.49 -4.19 -7.13
C ILE A 244 10.79 -4.56 -8.59
N ALA A 245 12.07 -4.49 -8.98
CA ALA A 245 12.52 -4.73 -10.34
C ALA A 245 12.29 -6.17 -10.83
N ASN A 246 12.31 -7.16 -9.91
CA ASN A 246 12.19 -8.57 -10.26
C ASN A 246 10.77 -9.12 -10.08
N GLU A 247 10.08 -8.75 -9.00
CA GLU A 247 8.79 -9.36 -8.64
C GLU A 247 7.62 -8.62 -9.27
N TYR A 248 7.63 -7.30 -9.24
CA TYR A 248 6.53 -6.52 -9.82
C TYR A 248 6.59 -6.49 -11.35
N LYS A 249 7.73 -6.82 -11.96
CA LYS A 249 7.92 -6.83 -13.42
C LYS A 249 6.83 -7.58 -14.17
N MET A 250 6.34 -8.70 -13.63
CA MET A 250 5.29 -9.50 -14.30
C MET A 250 3.90 -8.84 -14.28
N PHE A 251 3.71 -7.83 -13.44
CA PHE A 251 2.46 -7.10 -13.29
C PHE A 251 2.49 -5.71 -13.93
N ILE A 252 3.67 -5.21 -14.34
CA ILE A 252 3.77 -3.89 -14.95
C ILE A 252 3.18 -3.90 -16.37
N ASP A 253 2.30 -2.95 -16.64
CA ASP A 253 1.86 -2.61 -17.99
C ASP A 253 2.52 -1.28 -18.40
N GLU A 254 3.34 -1.32 -19.46
CA GLU A 254 4.10 -0.17 -19.96
C GLU A 254 3.19 1.01 -20.37
N GLN A 255 1.91 0.77 -20.67
CA GLN A 255 0.96 1.85 -20.98
C GLN A 255 0.65 2.74 -19.78
N ILE A 256 0.82 2.23 -18.55
CA ILE A 256 0.43 2.90 -17.31
C ILE A 256 1.61 3.08 -16.34
N ALA A 257 2.84 2.85 -16.82
CA ALA A 257 4.09 3.04 -16.10
C ALA A 257 5.09 3.82 -16.96
N TYR A 258 5.36 5.08 -16.61
CA TYR A 258 6.17 5.97 -17.43
C TYR A 258 6.87 7.07 -16.64
N VAL A 259 7.88 7.63 -17.28
CA VAL A 259 8.73 8.72 -16.77
C VAL A 259 8.55 9.93 -17.68
N ALA A 260 8.38 11.10 -17.07
CA ALA A 260 8.51 12.38 -17.76
C ALA A 260 9.92 12.92 -17.57
N GLU A 261 10.56 13.26 -18.68
CA GLU A 261 11.89 13.82 -18.76
C GLU A 261 11.83 15.29 -19.16
N VAL A 262 12.74 16.08 -18.59
CA VAL A 262 12.96 17.49 -18.93
C VAL A 262 14.43 17.64 -19.31
N ASP A 263 14.71 18.09 -20.53
CA ASP A 263 16.08 18.20 -21.07
C ASP A 263 16.85 16.85 -21.01
N GLY A 264 16.14 15.74 -21.22
CA GLY A 264 16.69 14.38 -21.16
C GLY A 264 16.95 13.84 -19.75
N LYS A 265 16.57 14.58 -18.70
CA LYS A 265 16.70 14.14 -17.31
C LYS A 265 15.35 13.70 -16.73
N PRO A 266 15.26 12.56 -16.01
CA PRO A 266 14.05 12.16 -15.31
C PRO A 266 13.60 13.22 -14.28
N ALA A 267 12.40 13.75 -14.50
CA ALA A 267 11.83 14.85 -13.73
C ALA A 267 10.61 14.42 -12.91
N ALA A 268 9.82 13.50 -13.45
CA ALA A 268 8.62 12.99 -12.81
C ALA A 268 8.33 11.55 -13.22
N MET A 269 7.53 10.85 -12.42
CA MET A 269 7.09 9.49 -12.69
C MET A 269 5.61 9.31 -12.40
N LEU A 270 5.00 8.40 -13.16
CA LEU A 270 3.73 7.80 -12.82
C LEU A 270 3.88 6.28 -12.95
N PHE A 271 3.61 5.58 -11.86
CA PHE A 271 3.69 4.14 -11.77
C PHE A 271 2.35 3.60 -11.25
N ALA A 272 1.56 3.07 -12.17
CA ALA A 272 0.35 2.33 -11.88
C ALA A 272 0.50 0.87 -12.29
N ILE A 273 -0.26 0.00 -11.64
CA ILE A 273 -0.31 -1.44 -11.94
C ILE A 273 -1.76 -1.89 -12.12
N PRO A 274 -2.03 -2.91 -12.94
CA PRO A 274 -3.35 -3.54 -13.01
C PRO A 274 -3.75 -4.11 -11.66
N ASP A 275 -5.04 -4.04 -11.33
CA ASP A 275 -5.54 -4.62 -10.09
C ASP A 275 -5.67 -6.14 -10.21
N ILE A 276 -4.63 -6.86 -9.78
CA ILE A 276 -4.63 -8.32 -9.81
C ILE A 276 -5.64 -8.94 -8.84
N ASN A 277 -6.20 -8.16 -7.89
CA ASN A 277 -7.24 -8.65 -6.98
C ASN A 277 -8.47 -9.17 -7.75
N GLU A 278 -8.77 -8.60 -8.91
CA GLU A 278 -9.81 -9.08 -9.84
C GLU A 278 -9.57 -10.52 -10.31
N LEU A 279 -8.31 -10.97 -10.31
CA LEU A 279 -7.88 -12.24 -10.89
C LEU A 279 -7.56 -13.32 -9.86
N ILE A 280 -7.48 -13.01 -8.58
CA ILE A 280 -6.94 -13.94 -7.56
C ILE A 280 -7.92 -14.35 -6.47
N ARG A 281 -9.17 -13.89 -6.54
CA ARG A 281 -10.16 -14.14 -5.48
C ARG A 281 -10.33 -15.64 -5.16
N ASP A 282 -10.30 -16.51 -6.16
CA ASP A 282 -10.42 -17.96 -6.02
C ASP A 282 -9.11 -18.67 -5.64
N PHE A 283 -7.99 -17.94 -5.50
CA PHE A 283 -6.70 -18.55 -5.15
C PHE A 283 -6.56 -18.85 -3.66
N ASN A 284 -7.45 -18.27 -2.84
CA ASN A 284 -7.46 -18.50 -1.40
C ASN A 284 -6.10 -18.19 -0.73
N GLY A 285 -5.41 -17.18 -1.26
CA GLY A 285 -4.10 -16.71 -0.83
C GLY A 285 -2.91 -17.55 -1.26
N GLU A 286 -3.07 -18.59 -2.09
CA GLU A 286 -1.97 -19.46 -2.51
C GLU A 286 -1.72 -19.32 -4.01
N LEU A 287 -0.63 -18.66 -4.42
CA LEU A 287 -0.21 -18.61 -5.82
C LEU A 287 0.85 -19.69 -6.10
N MET A 288 1.92 -19.71 -5.32
CA MET A 288 3.09 -20.56 -5.60
C MET A 288 2.93 -21.99 -5.07
N LYS A 289 2.23 -22.18 -3.95
CA LYS A 289 1.96 -23.52 -3.40
C LYS A 289 0.98 -24.34 -4.26
N ASN A 290 0.20 -23.69 -5.13
CA ASN A 290 -0.75 -24.35 -6.01
C ASN A 290 -0.41 -24.06 -7.49
N PRO A 291 0.26 -24.99 -8.19
CA PRO A 291 0.65 -24.80 -9.58
C PRO A 291 -0.52 -24.47 -10.52
N ILE A 292 -1.74 -24.93 -10.21
CA ILE A 292 -2.94 -24.61 -10.99
C ILE A 292 -3.24 -23.11 -10.90
N ASN A 293 -3.05 -22.49 -9.73
CA ASN A 293 -3.27 -21.06 -9.54
C ASN A 293 -2.25 -20.23 -10.32
N LEU A 294 -0.98 -20.64 -10.37
CA LEU A 294 0.02 -19.98 -11.22
C LEU A 294 -0.35 -20.04 -12.71
N VAL A 295 -0.78 -21.21 -13.20
CA VAL A 295 -1.22 -21.35 -14.60
C VAL A 295 -2.47 -20.50 -14.87
N LYS A 296 -3.46 -20.52 -13.97
CA LYS A 296 -4.65 -19.65 -14.03
C LYS A 296 -4.25 -18.17 -14.06
N MET A 297 -3.30 -17.75 -13.24
CA MET A 297 -2.83 -16.37 -13.19
C MET A 297 -2.26 -15.93 -14.53
N LEU A 298 -1.28 -16.68 -15.06
CA LEU A 298 -0.64 -16.35 -16.34
C LEU A 298 -1.66 -16.35 -17.49
N TRP A 299 -2.60 -17.28 -17.49
CA TRP A 299 -3.68 -17.32 -18.48
C TRP A 299 -4.61 -16.11 -18.35
N ARG A 300 -5.04 -15.74 -17.14
CA ARG A 300 -5.89 -14.57 -16.87
C ARG A 300 -5.19 -13.27 -17.22
N LEU A 301 -3.92 -13.08 -16.86
CA LEU A 301 -3.13 -11.91 -17.25
C LEU A 301 -3.03 -11.75 -18.78
N LYS A 302 -2.99 -12.86 -19.52
CA LYS A 302 -2.91 -12.85 -20.98
C LYS A 302 -4.26 -12.64 -21.67
N PHE A 303 -5.34 -13.23 -21.16
CA PHE A 303 -6.62 -13.31 -21.87
C PHE A 303 -7.82 -12.65 -21.16
N ASN A 304 -7.72 -12.38 -19.86
CA ASN A 304 -8.76 -11.79 -19.03
C ASN A 304 -8.18 -10.65 -18.19
N ARG A 305 -7.62 -9.64 -18.87
CA ARG A 305 -6.91 -8.52 -18.24
C ARG A 305 -7.81 -7.77 -17.24
N PRO A 306 -7.25 -7.30 -16.11
CA PRO A 306 -8.00 -6.50 -15.14
C PRO A 306 -8.62 -5.26 -15.78
N LYS A 307 -9.76 -4.81 -15.24
CA LYS A 307 -10.44 -3.60 -15.69
C LYS A 307 -10.05 -2.37 -14.88
N ASN A 308 -9.54 -2.56 -13.67
CA ASN A 308 -9.07 -1.51 -12.80
C ASN A 308 -7.55 -1.48 -12.75
N ILE A 309 -7.03 -0.30 -12.47
CA ILE A 309 -5.61 -0.07 -12.14
C ILE A 309 -5.52 0.60 -10.79
N ARG A 310 -4.40 0.42 -10.10
CA ARG A 310 -4.04 1.24 -8.94
C ARG A 310 -2.80 2.05 -9.26
N LEU A 311 -2.91 3.37 -9.11
CA LEU A 311 -1.74 4.26 -9.13
C LEU A 311 -1.03 4.11 -7.78
N ILE A 312 0.17 3.53 -7.81
CA ILE A 312 0.97 3.25 -6.61
C ILE A 312 1.90 4.42 -6.30
N MET A 313 2.53 5.00 -7.32
CA MET A 313 3.44 6.13 -7.15
C MET A 313 3.21 7.21 -8.22
N LEU A 314 3.15 8.45 -7.74
CA LEU A 314 3.21 9.66 -8.55
C LEU A 314 4.22 10.57 -7.87
N GLY A 315 5.16 11.11 -8.62
CA GLY A 315 6.17 12.00 -8.06
C GLY A 315 6.70 12.96 -9.10
N VAL A 316 6.91 14.21 -8.69
CA VAL A 316 7.64 15.22 -9.46
C VAL A 316 8.73 15.73 -8.53
N LYS A 317 10.00 15.69 -8.97
CA LYS A 317 11.09 16.21 -8.13
C LYS A 317 10.86 17.69 -7.83
N ASN A 318 11.29 18.12 -6.64
CA ASN A 318 10.95 19.44 -6.12
C ASN A 318 11.44 20.57 -7.02
N GLU A 319 12.61 20.43 -7.65
CA GLU A 319 13.17 21.41 -8.58
C GLU A 319 12.26 21.71 -9.79
N TYR A 320 11.54 20.70 -10.29
CA TYR A 320 10.59 20.86 -11.39
C TYR A 320 9.21 21.28 -10.88
N ARG A 321 8.79 20.78 -9.71
CA ARG A 321 7.53 21.15 -9.06
C ARG A 321 7.48 22.63 -8.71
N ALA A 322 8.56 23.19 -8.18
CA ALA A 322 8.69 24.61 -7.82
C ALA A 322 8.91 25.53 -9.04
N SER A 323 9.23 24.97 -10.21
CA SER A 323 9.46 25.75 -11.43
C SER A 323 8.16 26.33 -11.98
N ARG A 324 8.16 27.62 -12.31
CA ARG A 324 7.04 28.26 -13.03
C ARG A 324 6.77 27.63 -14.40
N LYS A 325 7.81 27.05 -15.03
CA LYS A 325 7.72 26.45 -16.36
C LYS A 325 7.25 24.99 -16.31
N TYR A 326 7.66 24.24 -15.28
CA TYR A 326 7.44 22.77 -15.20
C TYR A 326 6.55 22.33 -14.03
N GLY A 327 6.07 23.25 -13.19
CA GLY A 327 5.22 22.91 -12.04
C GLY A 327 3.89 22.23 -12.41
N ALA A 328 3.53 22.30 -13.69
CA ALA A 328 2.37 21.63 -14.28
C ALA A 328 2.65 20.20 -14.81
N LEU A 329 3.86 19.66 -14.67
CA LEU A 329 4.21 18.31 -15.14
C LEU A 329 3.26 17.24 -14.60
N VAL A 330 2.77 17.39 -13.36
CA VAL A 330 1.81 16.45 -12.77
C VAL A 330 0.51 16.38 -13.58
N ALA A 331 0.04 17.49 -14.15
CA ALA A 331 -1.15 17.52 -14.99
C ALA A 331 -0.94 16.75 -16.30
N CYS A 332 0.27 16.76 -16.87
CA CYS A 332 0.60 15.91 -18.02
C CYS A 332 0.47 14.43 -17.66
N LEU A 333 0.98 14.02 -16.50
CA LEU A 333 0.89 12.63 -16.06
C LEU A 333 -0.57 12.20 -15.87
N TYR A 334 -1.40 13.06 -15.28
CA TYR A 334 -2.83 12.83 -15.13
C TYR A 334 -3.56 12.64 -16.47
N GLU A 335 -3.29 13.50 -17.44
CA GLU A 335 -3.91 13.40 -18.75
C GLU A 335 -3.39 12.17 -19.51
N GLU A 336 -2.10 11.88 -19.39
CA GLU A 336 -1.48 10.73 -20.05
C GLU A 336 -2.05 9.40 -19.53
N ILE A 337 -2.27 9.24 -18.22
CA ILE A 337 -2.83 8.00 -17.66
C ILE A 337 -4.28 7.83 -18.09
N SER A 338 -5.05 8.93 -18.14
CA SER A 338 -6.42 8.92 -18.65
C SER A 338 -6.47 8.46 -20.12
N ILE A 339 -5.61 9.00 -20.98
CA ILE A 339 -5.57 8.65 -22.40
C ILE A 339 -5.07 7.21 -22.61
N ARG A 340 -3.90 6.87 -22.05
CA ARG A 340 -3.27 5.55 -22.23
C ARG A 340 -4.08 4.45 -21.57
N GLY A 341 -4.57 4.68 -20.35
CA GLY A 341 -5.39 3.72 -19.62
C GLY A 341 -6.66 3.37 -20.39
N LYS A 342 -7.37 4.39 -20.91
CA LYS A 342 -8.56 4.20 -21.76
C LYS A 342 -8.24 3.42 -23.04
N LYS A 343 -7.12 3.72 -23.70
CA LYS A 343 -6.66 3.02 -24.91
C LYS A 343 -6.27 1.56 -24.63
N ALA A 344 -5.68 1.30 -23.46
CA ALA A 344 -5.30 -0.03 -23.00
C ALA A 344 -6.50 -0.88 -22.53
N GLY A 345 -7.68 -0.28 -22.39
CA GLY A 345 -8.93 -0.97 -22.08
C GLY A 345 -9.29 -1.02 -20.60
N TYR A 346 -8.67 -0.18 -19.77
CA TYR A 346 -9.02 -0.01 -18.36
C TYR A 346 -10.26 0.89 -18.23
N ASP A 347 -11.15 0.52 -17.30
CA ASP A 347 -12.44 1.17 -17.08
C ASP A 347 -12.40 2.19 -15.95
N ALA A 348 -11.61 1.91 -14.92
CA ALA A 348 -11.47 2.76 -13.75
C ALA A 348 -10.08 2.61 -13.13
N GLY A 349 -9.78 3.46 -12.15
CA GLY A 349 -8.57 3.33 -11.36
C GLY A 349 -8.71 3.87 -9.96
N GLU A 350 -7.84 3.40 -9.06
CA GLU A 350 -7.68 3.94 -7.73
C GLU A 350 -6.40 4.78 -7.64
N LEU A 351 -6.49 5.97 -7.06
CA LEU A 351 -5.35 6.76 -6.61
C LEU A 351 -5.32 6.69 -5.09
N SER A 352 -4.41 5.90 -4.53
CA SER A 352 -4.31 5.68 -3.08
C SER A 352 -2.87 5.30 -2.68
N TRP A 353 -2.40 5.64 -1.49
CA TRP A 353 -3.05 6.53 -0.53
C TRP A 353 -2.60 7.96 -0.73
N THR A 354 -3.50 8.88 -0.39
CA THR A 354 -3.15 10.29 -0.17
C THR A 354 -3.43 10.64 1.27
N LEU A 355 -2.58 11.48 1.86
CA LEU A 355 -2.79 11.97 3.22
C LEU A 355 -3.96 12.96 3.23
N GLU A 356 -4.78 12.93 4.28
CA GLU A 356 -5.94 13.83 4.42
C GLU A 356 -5.58 15.33 4.33
N ASP A 357 -4.36 15.70 4.71
CA ASP A 357 -3.83 17.06 4.74
C ASP A 357 -2.98 17.42 3.50
N ASN A 358 -2.82 16.51 2.53
CA ASN A 358 -2.11 16.79 1.28
C ASN A 358 -3.00 17.52 0.27
N HIS A 359 -3.39 18.75 0.60
CA HIS A 359 -4.33 19.56 -0.18
C HIS A 359 -3.93 19.73 -1.65
N GLY A 360 -2.64 19.84 -1.95
CA GLY A 360 -2.12 20.01 -3.31
C GLY A 360 -2.42 18.80 -4.20
N ILE A 361 -2.09 17.60 -3.71
CA ILE A 361 -2.37 16.35 -4.42
C ILE A 361 -3.88 16.07 -4.45
N ASN A 362 -4.57 16.21 -3.31
CA ASN A 362 -6.01 15.91 -3.21
C ASN A 362 -6.83 16.77 -4.20
N ARG A 363 -6.55 18.07 -4.28
CA ARG A 363 -7.21 18.97 -5.24
C ARG A 363 -6.82 18.68 -6.69
N GLY A 364 -5.59 18.22 -6.93
CA GLY A 364 -5.15 17.75 -8.25
C GLY A 364 -5.96 16.54 -8.72
N ILE A 365 -6.21 15.59 -7.81
CA ILE A 365 -6.98 14.37 -8.10
C ILE A 365 -8.47 14.67 -8.31
N GLU A 366 -9.07 15.55 -7.51
CA GLU A 366 -10.45 16.03 -7.74
C GLU A 366 -10.63 16.61 -9.14
N ARG A 367 -9.65 17.40 -9.60
CA ARG A 367 -9.61 18.01 -10.93
C ARG A 367 -9.51 16.99 -12.07
N MET A 368 -8.98 15.80 -11.80
CA MET A 368 -9.04 14.69 -12.75
C MET A 368 -10.44 14.10 -12.91
N GLY A 369 -11.41 14.52 -12.09
CA GLY A 369 -12.75 13.93 -12.05
C GLY A 369 -12.85 12.71 -11.12
N ALA A 370 -11.83 12.47 -10.28
CA ALA A 370 -11.88 11.39 -9.29
C ALA A 370 -12.60 11.85 -8.02
N ALA A 371 -13.20 10.91 -7.30
CA ALA A 371 -13.91 11.16 -6.05
C ALA A 371 -13.39 10.25 -4.94
N VAL A 372 -13.35 10.75 -3.70
CA VAL A 372 -13.06 9.91 -2.53
C VAL A 372 -14.14 8.85 -2.42
N TYR A 373 -13.73 7.58 -2.36
CA TYR A 373 -14.65 6.44 -2.23
C TYR A 373 -14.28 5.51 -1.08
N LYS A 374 -13.04 5.59 -0.59
CA LYS A 374 -12.56 4.86 0.59
C LYS A 374 -11.76 5.77 1.49
N LYS A 375 -11.83 5.48 2.79
CA LYS A 375 -11.00 6.12 3.82
C LYS A 375 -10.44 5.04 4.73
N TRP A 376 -9.14 5.13 4.98
CA TRP A 376 -8.47 4.31 5.99
C TRP A 376 -7.95 5.21 7.11
N ARG A 377 -7.80 4.64 8.31
CA ARG A 377 -7.27 5.34 9.47
C ARG A 377 -6.07 4.61 10.05
N VAL A 378 -5.04 5.39 10.32
CA VAL A 378 -3.91 5.02 11.17
C VAL A 378 -4.15 5.64 12.55
N TYR A 379 -3.82 4.89 13.58
CA TYR A 379 -4.00 5.22 14.98
C TYR A 379 -2.64 5.29 15.68
N GLU A 380 -2.58 5.99 16.80
CA GLU A 380 -1.43 5.97 17.69
C GLU A 380 -1.83 6.01 19.16
N ARG A 381 -0.89 5.62 20.01
CA ARG A 381 -1.03 5.66 21.46
C ARG A 381 0.36 5.82 22.10
N SER A 382 0.43 6.55 23.21
CA SER A 382 1.63 6.57 24.07
C SER A 382 1.71 5.28 24.89
N LEU A 383 2.91 4.69 25.01
CA LEU A 383 3.14 3.42 25.70
C LEU A 383 3.43 3.57 27.18
#